data_AF-A0A7Y0LCW1-F1
#
_entry.id   AF-A0A7Y0LCW1-F1
#
_cell.length_a   1.000
_cell.length_b   1.000
_cell.length_c   1.000
_cell.angle_alpha   90.00
_cell.angle_beta   90.00
_cell.angle_gamma   90.00
#
_symmetry.space_group_name_H-M   'P 1'
#
loop_
_entity.id
_entity.type
_entity.pdbx_description
1 polymer ?
#
loop_
_entity_poly.entity_id
_entity_poly.type
_entity_poly.pdbx_seq_one_letter_code
_entity_poly.pdbx_strand_id
1 'polypeptide(L)' 'MYLKTYTLIFIVFYCVSAMANAAKCDKYKTKLEKIQSQQRLANSVKKSNKLKERELKAFKKWRKCQQGKLKK' A
#
# COMPACT_ATOMS: atom_id res chain seq x y z
N MET A 1 -36.97 -11.06 -13.75
CA MET A 1 -35.81 -11.97 -13.65
C MET A 1 -34.46 -11.30 -13.97
N TYR A 2 -34.42 -10.21 -14.77
CA TYR A 2 -33.19 -9.50 -15.14
C TYR A 2 -32.55 -8.64 -14.05
N LEU A 3 -33.32 -8.15 -13.06
CA LEU A 3 -32.78 -7.26 -12.03
C LEU A 3 -31.71 -7.93 -11.16
N LYS A 4 -31.84 -9.24 -10.91
CA LYS A 4 -30.91 -10.05 -10.10
C LYS A 4 -29.57 -10.32 -10.82
N THR A 5 -29.58 -10.47 -12.14
CA THR A 5 -28.35 -10.70 -12.93
C THR A 5 -27.52 -9.41 -13.06
N TYR A 6 -28.16 -8.25 -13.22
CA TYR A 6 -27.45 -6.96 -13.24
C TYR A 6 -26.76 -6.63 -11.91
N THR A 7 -27.37 -6.97 -10.77
CA THR A 7 -26.73 -6.73 -9.46
C THR A 7 -25.43 -7.52 -9.31
N LEU A 8 -25.41 -8.77 -9.79
CA LEU A 8 -24.25 -9.66 -9.75
C LEU A 8 -23.09 -9.13 -10.62
N ILE A 9 -23.40 -8.61 -11.81
CA ILE A 9 -22.41 -8.03 -12.72
C ILE A 9 -21.75 -6.77 -12.12
N PHE A 10 -22.53 -5.90 -11.48
CA PHE A 10 -22.00 -4.71 -10.81
C PHE A 10 -21.03 -5.05 -9.67
N ILE A 11 -21.35 -6.06 -8.86
CA ILE A 11 -20.48 -6.50 -7.75
C ILE A 11 -19.13 -7.00 -8.26
N VAL A 12 -19.10 -7.77 -9.35
CA VAL A 12 -17.86 -8.29 -9.95
C VAL A 12 -16.96 -7.14 -10.43
N PHE A 13 -17.52 -6.12 -11.09
CA PHE A 13 -16.76 -4.95 -11.56
C PHE A 13 -16.13 -4.13 -10.41
N TYR A 14 -16.85 -3.97 -9.29
CA TYR A 14 -16.31 -3.30 -8.10
C TYR A 14 -15.14 -4.07 -7.49
N CYS A 15 -15.22 -5.40 -7.41
CA CYS A 15 -14.14 -6.25 -6.88
C CYS A 15 -12.85 -6.15 -7.72
N VAL A 16 -12.96 -6.23 -9.05
CA VAL A 16 -11.80 -6.14 -9.95
C VAL A 16 -11.09 -4.78 -9.82
N SER A 17 -11.87 -3.71 -9.71
CA SER A 17 -11.36 -2.34 -9.55
C SER A 17 -10.60 -2.16 -8.23
N ALA A 18 -11.10 -2.75 -7.13
CA ALA A 18 -10.42 -2.72 -5.84
C ALA A 18 -9.09 -3.49 -5.85
N MET A 19 -9.06 -4.67 -6.49
CA MET A 19 -7.86 -5.50 -6.60
C MET A 19 -6.76 -4.84 -7.44
N ALA A 20 -7.11 -4.20 -8.57
CA ALA A 20 -6.14 -3.51 -9.42
C ALA A 20 -5.47 -2.32 -8.73
N ASN A 21 -6.18 -1.64 -7.80
CA ASN A 21 -5.61 -0.57 -7.00
C ASN A 21 -4.69 -1.09 -5.89
N ALA A 22 -4.96 -2.27 -5.34
CA ALA A 22 -4.06 -2.93 -4.39
C ALA A 22 -2.69 -3.23 -5.03
N ALA A 23 -2.68 -3.85 -6.21
CA ALA A 23 -1.45 -4.21 -6.93
C ALA A 23 -0.55 -3.00 -7.26
N LYS A 24 -1.15 -1.84 -7.58
CA LYS A 24 -0.39 -0.60 -7.84
C LYS A 24 0.35 -0.08 -6.60
N CYS A 25 -0.12 -0.43 -5.41
CA CYS A 25 0.45 0.05 -4.16
C CYS A 25 1.46 -0.90 -3.51
N ASP A 26 1.58 -2.13 -4.03
CA ASP A 26 2.47 -3.16 -3.47
C ASP A 26 3.93 -2.72 -3.49
N LYS A 27 4.39 -2.05 -4.55
CA LYS A 27 5.75 -1.48 -4.60
C LYS A 27 6.07 -0.58 -3.41
N TYR A 28 5.10 0.21 -2.94
CA TYR A 28 5.29 1.09 -1.79
C TYR A 28 5.23 0.31 -0.46
N LYS A 29 4.39 -0.73 -0.40
CA LYS A 29 4.30 -1.65 0.73
C LYS A 29 5.60 -2.43 0.93
N THR A 30 6.13 -3.06 -0.11
CA THR A 30 7.41 -3.78 -0.08
C THR A 30 8.57 -2.89 0.36
N LYS A 31 8.57 -1.61 -0.07
CA LYS A 31 9.59 -0.65 0.38
C LYS A 31 9.48 -0.34 1.88
N LEU A 32 8.27 -0.21 2.40
CA LEU A 32 8.03 -0.02 3.84
C LEU A 32 8.52 -1.24 4.63
N GLU A 33 8.11 -2.44 4.22
CA GLU A 33 8.50 -3.70 4.86
C GLU A 33 10.02 -3.91 4.87
N LYS A 34 10.70 -3.56 3.78
CA LYS A 34 12.17 -3.61 3.71
C LYS A 34 12.85 -2.67 4.72
N ILE A 35 12.27 -1.51 4.99
CA ILE A 35 12.82 -0.59 6.00
C ILE A 35 12.55 -1.13 7.41
N GLN A 36 11.36 -1.69 7.64
CA GLN A 36 11.00 -2.32 8.91
C GLN A 36 11.86 -3.56 9.20
N SER A 37 12.18 -4.37 8.19
CA SER A 37 13.11 -5.49 8.36
C SER A 37 14.52 -5.01 8.72
N GLN A 38 14.98 -3.90 8.15
CA GLN A 38 16.25 -3.28 8.53
C GLN A 38 16.25 -2.77 9.97
N GLN A 39 15.12 -2.27 10.49
CA GLN A 39 15.01 -1.82 11.89
C GLN A 39 15.08 -2.97 12.90
N ARG A 40 14.61 -4.18 12.54
CA ARG A 40 14.69 -5.37 13.40
C ARG A 40 16.11 -5.89 13.62
N LEU A 41 17.06 -5.47 12.79
CA LEU A 41 18.47 -5.83 12.92
C LEU A 41 19.18 -4.94 13.95
N ALA A 42 20.30 -5.42 14.49
CA ALA A 42 21.18 -4.60 15.31
C ALA A 42 21.68 -3.38 14.50
N ASN A 43 21.45 -2.19 15.03
CA ASN A 43 21.78 -0.93 14.39
C ASN A 43 22.35 0.05 15.43
N SER A 44 23.30 0.88 15.01
CA SER A 44 23.69 2.04 15.82
C SER A 44 22.51 3.01 15.95
N VAL A 45 22.49 3.80 17.04
CA VAL A 45 21.45 4.81 17.29
C VAL A 45 21.27 5.74 16.08
N LYS A 46 22.37 6.19 15.48
CA LYS A 46 22.36 7.03 14.26
C LYS A 46 21.64 6.34 13.09
N LYS A 47 21.91 5.05 12.88
CA LYS A 47 21.27 4.27 11.80
C LYS A 47 19.79 4.02 12.11
N SER A 48 19.43 3.72 13.34
CA SER A 48 18.03 3.57 13.78
C SER A 48 17.22 4.85 13.54
N ASN A 49 17.76 6.02 13.90
CA ASN A 49 17.10 7.31 13.66
C ASN A 49 16.88 7.57 12.16
N LYS A 50 17.90 7.33 11.33
CA LYS A 50 17.77 7.45 9.88
C LYS A 50 16.75 6.46 9.29
N LEU A 51 16.69 5.23 9.81
CA LEU A 51 15.68 4.24 9.40
C LEU A 51 14.27 4.69 9.78
N LYS A 52 14.07 5.27 10.97
CA LYS A 52 12.78 5.81 11.42
C LYS A 52 12.25 6.92 10.51
N GLU A 53 13.12 7.85 10.10
CA GLU A 53 12.73 8.89 9.13
C GLU A 53 12.35 8.30 7.76
N ARG A 54 13.12 7.32 7.28
CA ARG A 54 12.84 6.65 6.00
C ARG A 54 11.54 5.86 6.06
N GLU A 55 11.27 5.19 7.17
CA GLU A 55 10.03 4.46 7.40
C GLU A 55 8.83 5.40 7.33
N LEU A 56 8.88 6.53 8.05
CA LEU A 56 7.79 7.52 8.05
C LEU A 56 7.49 8.02 6.62
N LYS A 57 8.53 8.29 5.83
CA LYS A 57 8.37 8.70 4.42
C LYS A 57 7.76 7.58 3.57
N ALA A 58 8.21 6.34 3.73
CA ALA A 58 7.68 5.18 3.02
C ALA A 58 6.22 4.90 3.38
N PHE A 59 5.89 4.93 4.67
CA PHE A 59 4.53 4.77 5.19
C PHE A 59 3.59 5.83 4.63
N LYS A 60 3.96 7.12 4.70
CA LYS A 60 3.16 8.21 4.13
C LYS A 60 2.90 7.99 2.63
N LYS A 61 3.90 7.51 1.88
CA LYS A 61 3.73 7.26 0.44
C LYS A 61 2.83 6.06 0.15
N TRP A 62 3.02 4.94 0.86
CA TRP A 62 2.12 3.79 0.78
C TRP A 62 0.68 4.16 1.16
N ARG A 63 0.47 4.93 2.23
CA ARG A 63 -0.86 5.38 2.65
C ARG A 63 -1.52 6.30 1.63
N LYS A 64 -0.78 7.24 1.03
CA LYS A 64 -1.29 8.06 -0.09
C LYS A 64 -1.69 7.21 -1.29
N CYS A 65 -0.95 6.13 -1.58
CA CYS A 65 -1.29 5.20 -2.65
C CYS A 65 -2.64 4.53 -2.38
N GLN A 66 -2.81 3.97 -1.18
CA GLN A 66 -4.03 3.30 -0.75
C GLN A 66 -5.25 4.23 -0.80
N GLN A 67 -5.06 5.52 -0.56
CA GLN A 67 -6.11 6.53 -0.66
C GLN A 67 -6.36 7.05 -2.09
N GLY A 68 -5.62 6.58 -3.09
CA GLY A 68 -5.67 7.12 -4.45
C GLY A 68 -5.13 8.56 -4.59
N LYS A 69 -4.43 9.07 -3.56
CA LYS A 69 -3.90 10.45 -3.49
C LYS A 69 -2.45 10.58 -3.93
N LEU A 70 -1.91 9.56 -4.58
CA LEU A 70 -0.58 9.63 -5.16
C LEU A 70 -0.69 10.41 -6.47
N LYS A 71 -0.12 11.62 -6.50
CA LYS A 71 0.02 12.36 -7.75
C LYS A 71 0.77 11.46 -8.74
N LYS A 72 0.18 11.24 -9.92
CA LYS A 72 0.83 10.54 -11.05
C LYS A 72 2.10 11.29 -11.43
#